data_AF-A0A0B1RX45-F1
#
_entry.id   AF-A0A0B1RX45-F1
#
_cell.length_a   1.000
_cell.length_b   1.000
_cell.length_c   1.000
_cell.angle_alpha   90.00
_cell.angle_beta   90.00
_cell.angle_gamma   90.00
#
_symmetry.space_group_name_H-M   'P 1'
#
loop_
_entity.id
_entity.type
_entity.pdbx_description
1 polymer ?
#
loop_
_entity_poly.entity_id
_entity_poly.type
_entity_poly.pdbx_seq_one_letter_code
_entity_poly.pdbx_strand_id
1 'polypeptide(L)'
;MPGGLLAIRRDYFKTLGEYDMGLEIWGSENIELSLKTWMCGGRILVAPCSRIGHVFRYRRPYKGKPFMDTTVHNAARVAKTWLGEHAVKALLPSTRHLRKHRRRRHQRRPSAKKKLDCKDMDWYLKNVYPDLKIPDYRHEEL
;
A
#
# COMPACT_ATOMS: atom_id res chain seq x y z
N MET A 1 4.81 -5.26 5.92
CA MET A 1 4.93 -5.18 7.40
C MET A 1 3.59 -4.80 8.04
N PRO A 2 3.37 -5.05 9.35
CA PRO A 2 2.12 -4.66 10.04
C PRO A 2 1.88 -3.15 10.13
N GLY A 3 2.95 -2.33 10.25
CA GLY A 3 2.90 -0.87 10.13
C GLY A 3 2.82 -0.10 11.46
N GLY A 4 2.10 -0.61 12.46
CA GLY A 4 1.92 0.10 13.74
C GLY A 4 3.15 0.12 14.66
N LEU A 5 4.07 -0.83 14.49
CA LEU A 5 5.30 -0.93 15.27
C LEU A 5 6.47 -1.16 14.31
N LEU A 6 7.36 -0.17 14.22
CA LEU A 6 8.57 -0.22 13.40
C LEU A 6 9.60 0.79 13.91
N ALA A 7 10.86 0.57 13.54
CA ALA A 7 11.92 1.55 13.69
C ALA A 7 12.49 1.87 12.30
N ILE A 8 12.63 3.17 12.00
CA ILE A 8 13.18 3.65 10.74
C ILE A 8 14.04 4.88 11.00
N ARG A 9 15.17 4.98 10.29
CA ARG A 9 16.01 6.17 10.30
C ARG A 9 15.22 7.38 9.79
N ARG A 10 15.26 8.49 10.53
CA ARG A 10 14.49 9.72 10.21
C ARG A 10 14.83 10.27 8.83
N ASP A 11 16.11 10.35 8.49
CA ASP A 11 16.59 10.86 7.21
C ASP A 11 16.18 9.94 6.06
N TYR A 12 16.28 8.62 6.23
CA TYR A 12 15.80 7.66 5.25
C TYR A 12 14.28 7.76 5.03
N PHE A 13 13.49 7.91 6.10
CA PHE A 13 12.04 8.13 5.99
C PHE A 13 11.68 9.38 5.17
N LYS A 14 12.43 10.47 5.37
CA LYS A 14 12.28 11.71 4.57
C LYS A 14 12.67 11.49 3.11
N THR A 15 13.78 10.79 2.86
CA THR A 15 14.26 10.47 1.50
C THR A 15 13.22 9.63 0.74
N LEU A 16 12.57 8.68 1.41
CA LEU A 16 11.46 7.89 0.86
C LEU A 16 10.20 8.72 0.53
N GLY A 17 10.13 9.97 0.99
CA GLY A 17 8.97 10.85 0.78
C GLY A 17 7.87 10.68 1.83
N GLU A 18 8.22 10.18 3.02
CA GLU A 18 7.34 10.01 4.18
C GLU A 18 6.08 9.20 3.85
N TYR A 19 5.01 9.32 4.65
CA TYR A 19 3.72 8.77 4.29
C TYR A 19 3.05 9.55 3.16
N ASP A 20 2.19 8.86 2.43
CA ASP A 20 1.31 9.52 1.48
C ASP A 20 0.20 10.29 2.21
N MET A 21 0.31 11.61 2.23
CA MET A 21 -0.63 12.52 2.88
C MET A 21 -2.05 12.49 2.28
N GLY A 22 -2.27 11.78 1.16
CA GLY A 22 -3.60 11.54 0.61
C GLY A 22 -4.29 10.28 1.14
N LEU A 23 -3.64 9.51 2.02
CA LEU A 23 -4.26 8.43 2.79
C LEU A 23 -5.08 9.02 3.93
N GLU A 24 -6.24 8.43 4.18
CA GLU A 24 -7.24 8.94 5.11
C GLU A 24 -7.47 7.96 6.27
N ILE A 25 -7.44 8.49 7.50
CA ILE A 25 -7.73 7.82 8.79
C ILE A 25 -6.89 6.56 9.05
N TRP A 26 -7.19 5.45 8.37
CA TRP A 26 -6.56 4.16 8.64
C TRP A 26 -6.64 3.22 7.44
N GLY A 27 -5.54 2.52 7.16
CA GLY A 27 -5.48 1.38 6.27
C GLY A 27 -4.60 1.63 5.06
N SER A 28 -3.89 0.59 4.65
CA SER A 28 -2.97 0.54 3.50
C SER A 28 -1.71 1.39 3.61
N GLU A 29 -1.51 2.20 4.65
CA GLU A 29 -0.25 2.94 4.87
C GLU A 29 0.94 2.00 5.12
N ASN A 30 0.68 0.88 5.78
CA ASN A 30 1.64 -0.19 6.02
C ASN A 30 2.06 -0.88 4.72
N ILE A 31 1.12 -1.10 3.79
CA ILE A 31 1.38 -1.68 2.47
C ILE A 31 2.13 -0.67 1.60
N GLU A 32 1.68 0.58 1.60
CA GLU A 32 2.30 1.68 0.86
C GLU A 32 3.79 1.83 1.21
N LEU A 33 4.08 1.95 2.51
CA LEU A 33 5.46 2.08 2.98
C LEU A 33 6.26 0.78 2.74
N SER A 34 5.60 -0.39 2.76
CA SER A 34 6.27 -1.66 2.45
C SER A 34 6.75 -1.72 1.00
N LEU A 35 5.85 -1.46 0.06
CA LEU A 35 6.14 -1.45 -1.38
C LEU A 35 7.19 -0.39 -1.70
N LYS A 36 7.01 0.82 -1.17
CA LYS A 36 7.96 1.92 -1.29
C LYS A 36 9.36 1.54 -0.82
N THR A 37 9.48 0.96 0.37
CA THR A 37 10.79 0.58 0.92
C THR A 37 11.48 -0.45 0.03
N TRP A 38 10.79 -1.54 -0.32
CA TRP A 38 11.39 -2.61 -1.13
C TRP A 38 11.74 -2.18 -2.55
N MET A 39 10.82 -1.49 -3.22
CA MET A 39 10.98 -1.10 -4.62
C MET A 39 11.99 0.03 -4.80
N CYS A 40 12.27 0.82 -3.75
CA CYS A 40 13.20 1.95 -3.80
C CYS A 40 14.54 1.65 -3.08
N GLY A 41 14.97 0.38 -3.06
CA GLY A 41 16.31 -0.02 -2.60
C GLY A 41 16.47 -0.24 -1.09
N GLY A 42 15.39 -0.18 -0.32
CA GLY A 42 15.36 -0.52 1.10
C GLY A 42 15.10 -2.00 1.37
N ARG A 43 15.11 -2.35 2.66
CA ARG A 43 14.76 -3.69 3.15
C ARG A 43 13.89 -3.58 4.39
N ILE A 44 13.02 -4.56 4.58
CA ILE A 44 12.19 -4.69 5.77
C ILE A 44 12.61 -5.95 6.50
N LEU A 45 12.96 -5.79 7.77
CA LEU A 45 13.43 -6.87 8.63
C LEU A 45 12.53 -7.00 9.85
N VAL A 46 12.40 -8.23 10.33
CA VAL A 46 11.80 -8.54 11.64
C VAL A 46 12.96 -8.90 12.57
N ALA A 47 13.13 -8.16 13.66
CA ALA A 47 14.17 -8.42 14.65
C ALA A 47 13.61 -9.31 15.78
N PRO A 48 13.92 -10.63 15.83
CA PRO A 48 13.26 -11.55 16.77
C PRO A 48 13.55 -11.24 18.25
N CYS A 49 14.65 -10.53 18.52
CA CYS A 49 15.04 -10.09 19.86
C CYS A 49 14.24 -8.88 20.35
N SER A 50 13.60 -8.12 19.44
CA SER A 50 12.74 -7.00 19.79
C SER A 50 11.30 -7.49 19.96
N ARG A 51 10.80 -7.49 21.20
CA ARG A 51 9.47 -8.02 21.54
C ARG A 51 8.59 -6.89 22.06
N ILE A 52 7.48 -6.64 21.37
CA ILE A 52 6.48 -5.66 21.78
C ILE A 52 5.10 -6.31 21.69
N GLY A 53 4.36 -6.29 22.79
CA GLY A 53 2.97 -6.78 22.83
C GLY A 53 2.02 -5.78 22.17
N HIS A 54 1.08 -6.28 21.36
CA HIS A 54 0.00 -5.49 20.77
C HIS A 54 -1.35 -6.15 21.07
N VAL A 55 -2.29 -5.38 21.63
CA VAL A 55 -3.65 -5.88 21.88
C VAL A 55 -4.45 -5.81 20.58
N PHE A 56 -4.55 -6.94 19.89
CA PHE A 56 -5.39 -7.05 18.70
C PHE A 56 -6.86 -6.85 19.04
N ARG A 57 -7.57 -6.09 18.21
CA ARG A 57 -8.98 -5.79 18.37
C ARG A 57 -9.76 -6.33 17.19
N TYR A 58 -10.97 -6.79 17.46
CA TYR A 58 -11.88 -7.27 16.41
C TYR A 58 -12.52 -6.14 15.59
N ARG A 59 -12.73 -4.97 16.22
CA ARG A 59 -13.36 -3.79 15.58
C ARG A 59 -12.56 -2.53 15.84
N ARG A 60 -12.63 -1.59 14.90
CA ARG A 60 -12.02 -0.27 15.03
C ARG A 60 -12.80 0.56 16.07
N PRO A 61 -12.13 1.23 17.02
CA PRO A 61 -12.81 2.00 18.06
C PRO A 61 -13.24 3.41 17.62
N TYR A 62 -12.89 3.82 16.40
CA TYR A 62 -13.20 5.15 15.84
C TYR A 62 -14.09 5.03 14.59
N LYS A 63 -14.85 6.11 14.33
CA LYS A 63 -15.68 6.23 13.13
C LYS A 63 -14.83 6.59 11.91
N GLY A 64 -15.25 6.11 10.74
CA GLY A 64 -14.67 6.55 9.47
C GLY A 64 -15.10 7.97 9.08
N LYS A 65 -14.55 8.46 7.97
CA LYS A 65 -14.93 9.76 7.40
C LYS A 65 -16.34 9.64 6.81
N PRO A 66 -17.26 10.59 7.07
CA PRO A 66 -18.60 10.55 6.48
C PRO A 66 -18.53 10.43 4.95
N PHE A 67 -19.37 9.57 4.38
CA PHE A 67 -19.49 9.38 2.93
C PHE A 67 -18.23 8.84 2.21
N MET A 68 -17.29 8.25 2.96
CA MET A 68 -16.08 7.67 2.39
C MET A 68 -15.67 6.37 3.12
N ASP A 69 -15.58 5.27 2.36
CA ASP A 69 -14.85 4.10 2.83
C ASP A 69 -13.35 4.36 2.71
N THR A 70 -12.75 4.78 3.83
CA THR A 70 -11.31 5.07 3.94
C THR A 70 -10.43 3.88 3.56
N THR A 71 -10.87 2.64 3.83
CA THR A 71 -10.08 1.44 3.51
C THR A 71 -9.98 1.26 2.00
N VAL A 72 -11.11 1.37 1.31
CA VAL A 72 -11.19 1.23 -0.16
C VAL A 72 -10.52 2.41 -0.86
N HIS A 73 -10.70 3.63 -0.36
CA HIS A 73 -10.02 4.83 -0.87
C HIS A 73 -8.50 4.69 -0.80
N ASN A 74 -7.97 4.31 0.37
CA ASN A 74 -6.53 4.13 0.58
C ASN A 74 -5.98 2.98 -0.28
N ALA A 75 -6.66 1.83 -0.30
CA ALA A 75 -6.23 0.68 -1.10
C ALA A 75 -6.15 1.03 -2.59
N ALA A 76 -7.14 1.74 -3.13
CA ALA A 76 -7.13 2.18 -4.52
C ALA A 76 -6.03 3.20 -4.84
N ARG A 77 -5.73 4.09 -3.89
CA ARG A 77 -4.63 5.04 -4.02
C ARG A 77 -3.28 4.33 -4.06
N VAL A 78 -3.06 3.38 -3.17
CA VAL A 78 -1.83 2.55 -3.14
C VAL A 78 -1.73 1.71 -4.41
N ALA A 79 -2.80 1.04 -4.81
CA ALA A 79 -2.83 0.20 -6.01
C ALA A 79 -2.46 0.98 -7.27
N LYS A 80 -3.12 2.12 -7.52
CA LYS A 80 -2.84 2.98 -8.68
C LYS A 80 -1.43 3.55 -8.69
N THR A 81 -0.83 3.72 -7.52
CA THR A 81 0.50 4.32 -7.40
C THR A 81 1.59 3.27 -7.54
N TRP A 82 1.43 2.11 -6.91
CA TRP A 82 2.51 1.12 -6.74
C TRP A 82 2.38 -0.12 -7.62
N LEU A 83 1.18 -0.56 -7.98
CA LEU A 83 0.97 -1.87 -8.60
C LEU A 83 1.00 -1.88 -10.13
N GLY A 84 1.07 -0.71 -10.79
CA GLY A 84 1.12 -0.64 -12.25
C GLY A 84 -0.06 -1.35 -12.92
N GLU A 85 0.20 -2.25 -13.85
CA GLU A 85 -0.83 -3.04 -14.56
C GLU A 85 -1.58 -4.01 -13.64
N HIS A 86 -0.94 -4.47 -12.56
CA HIS A 86 -1.57 -5.33 -11.55
C HIS A 86 -2.62 -4.62 -10.70
N ALA A 87 -2.71 -3.28 -10.80
CA ALA A 87 -3.68 -2.50 -10.06
C ALA A 87 -5.12 -2.90 -10.39
N VAL A 88 -5.42 -3.27 -11.65
CA VAL A 88 -6.76 -3.71 -12.04
C VAL A 88 -7.11 -5.00 -11.29
N LYS A 89 -6.23 -6.02 -11.35
CA LYS A 89 -6.42 -7.30 -10.65
C LYS A 89 -6.57 -7.12 -9.14
N ALA A 90 -5.73 -6.28 -8.53
CA ALA A 90 -5.81 -5.98 -7.10
C ALA A 90 -7.10 -5.27 -6.70
N LEU A 91 -7.68 -4.45 -7.60
CA LEU A 91 -8.90 -3.71 -7.34
C LEU A 91 -10.16 -4.46 -7.74
N LEU A 92 -10.09 -5.52 -8.58
CA LEU A 92 -11.22 -6.32 -9.06
C LEU A 92 -12.18 -6.75 -7.94
N PRO A 93 -11.73 -7.33 -6.81
CA PRO A 93 -12.61 -7.69 -5.70
C PRO A 93 -13.35 -6.48 -5.09
N SER A 94 -12.77 -5.29 -5.22
CA SER A 94 -13.31 -4.01 -4.72
C SER A 94 -14.03 -3.17 -5.79
N THR A 95 -14.06 -3.60 -7.06
CA THR A 95 -14.54 -2.78 -8.19
C THR A 95 -16.03 -2.41 -8.11
N ARG A 96 -16.86 -3.27 -7.50
CA ARG A 96 -18.28 -2.99 -7.27
C ARG A 96 -18.49 -1.74 -6.39
N HIS A 97 -17.55 -1.47 -5.47
CA HIS A 97 -17.57 -0.31 -4.58
C HIS A 97 -16.76 0.88 -5.16
N LEU A 98 -15.67 0.60 -5.89
CA LEU A 98 -14.79 1.63 -6.47
C LEU A 98 -15.38 2.39 -7.67
N ARG A 99 -16.30 1.79 -8.45
CA ARG A 99 -16.97 2.48 -9.58
C ARG A 99 -17.66 3.78 -9.16
N LYS A 100 -18.18 3.86 -7.92
CA LYS A 100 -18.83 5.06 -7.37
C LYS A 100 -17.84 6.17 -6.97
N HIS A 101 -16.58 5.85 -6.71
CA HIS A 101 -15.56 6.81 -6.24
C HIS A 101 -14.63 7.33 -7.34
N ARG A 102 -14.96 7.12 -8.63
CA ARG A 102 -14.13 7.50 -9.81
C ARG A 102 -13.77 8.99 -9.96
N ARG A 103 -14.28 9.90 -9.13
CA ARG A 103 -14.24 11.36 -9.40
C ARG A 103 -13.13 12.17 -8.72
N ARG A 104 -12.30 11.61 -7.85
CA ARG A 104 -11.20 12.41 -7.26
C ARG A 104 -9.91 12.21 -8.05
N ARG A 105 -9.49 13.26 -8.77
CA ARG A 105 -8.12 13.37 -9.30
C ARG A 105 -7.17 13.26 -8.11
N HIS A 106 -6.57 12.09 -7.95
CA HIS A 106 -5.47 11.93 -7.03
C HIS A 106 -4.31 12.64 -7.71
N GLN A 107 -3.83 13.75 -7.14
CA GLN A 107 -2.53 14.28 -7.54
C GLN A 107 -1.54 13.14 -7.36
N ARG A 108 -1.12 12.57 -8.49
CA ARG A 108 -0.05 11.58 -8.53
C ARG A 108 1.13 12.25 -7.80
N ARG A 109 1.83 11.52 -6.93
CA ARG A 109 3.22 11.85 -6.57
C ARG A 109 4.16 11.06 -7.51
N PRO A 110 4.27 11.41 -8.82
CA PRO A 110 5.23 10.75 -9.70
C PRO A 110 6.68 11.16 -9.37
N SER A 111 6.90 12.12 -8.45
CA SER A 111 8.21 12.67 -8.15
C SER A 111 9.10 11.73 -7.33
N ALA A 112 8.57 11.05 -6.31
CA ALA A 112 9.38 10.19 -5.44
C ALA A 112 9.91 8.94 -6.16
N LYS A 113 9.04 8.26 -6.93
CA LYS A 113 9.41 7.06 -7.70
C LYS A 113 10.52 7.33 -8.71
N LYS A 114 10.41 8.44 -9.45
CA LYS A 114 11.41 8.85 -10.45
C LYS A 114 12.72 9.30 -9.79
N LYS A 115 12.63 10.05 -8.68
CA LYS A 115 13.81 10.57 -7.98
C LYS A 115 14.66 9.46 -7.36
N LEU A 116 14.04 8.37 -6.93
CA LEU A 116 14.72 7.25 -6.25
C LEU A 116 15.00 6.05 -7.16
N ASP A 117 14.73 6.17 -8.48
CA ASP A 117 14.84 5.07 -9.45
C ASP A 117 14.19 3.76 -8.96
N CYS A 118 12.97 3.86 -8.44
CA CYS A 118 12.30 2.71 -7.86
C CYS A 118 11.95 1.68 -8.93
N LYS A 119 12.12 0.40 -8.59
CA LYS A 119 11.71 -0.75 -9.40
C LYS A 119 10.18 -0.84 -9.50
N ASP A 120 9.70 -1.63 -10.45
CA ASP A 120 8.27 -1.87 -10.69
C ASP A 120 7.73 -3.07 -9.87
N MET A 121 6.42 -3.30 -10.00
CA MET A 121 5.74 -4.36 -9.26
C MET A 121 6.17 -5.75 -9.73
N ASP A 122 6.53 -5.91 -11.01
CA ASP A 122 7.01 -7.20 -11.54
C ASP A 122 8.34 -7.58 -10.89
N TRP A 123 9.25 -6.61 -10.74
CA TRP A 123 10.48 -6.81 -9.98
C TRP A 123 10.18 -7.18 -8.52
N TYR A 124 9.22 -6.52 -7.86
CA TYR A 124 8.85 -6.84 -6.48
C TYR A 124 8.33 -8.28 -6.34
N LEU A 125 7.43 -8.70 -7.23
CA LEU A 125 6.88 -10.06 -7.21
C LEU A 125 7.97 -11.09 -7.45
N LYS A 126 8.87 -10.83 -8.40
CA LYS A 126 9.96 -11.76 -8.74
C LYS A 126 11.02 -11.86 -7.64
N ASN A 127 11.37 -10.75 -6.98
CA ASN A 127 12.57 -10.69 -6.12
C ASN A 127 12.26 -10.59 -4.62
N VAL A 128 11.07 -10.13 -4.24
CA VAL A 128 10.70 -9.87 -2.84
C VAL A 128 9.60 -10.82 -2.37
N TYR A 129 8.59 -11.09 -3.20
CA TYR A 129 7.49 -11.98 -2.82
C TYR A 129 7.11 -12.99 -3.92
N PRO A 130 8.02 -13.90 -4.30
CA PRO A 130 7.81 -14.86 -5.39
C PRO A 130 6.73 -15.91 -5.09
N ASP A 131 6.49 -16.20 -3.80
CA ASP A 131 5.51 -17.20 -3.39
C ASP A 131 4.05 -16.70 -3.48
N LEU A 132 3.84 -15.40 -3.78
CA LEU A 132 2.51 -14.85 -3.94
C LEU A 132 1.85 -15.38 -5.22
N LYS A 133 0.93 -16.34 -5.06
CA LYS A 133 0.10 -16.83 -6.16
C LYS A 133 -0.92 -15.77 -6.56
N ILE A 134 -0.76 -15.19 -7.75
CA ILE A 134 -1.71 -14.25 -8.31
C ILE A 134 -2.87 -15.06 -8.91
N PRO A 135 -4.12 -14.88 -8.43
CA PRO A 135 -5.26 -15.58 -9.02
C PRO A 135 -5.46 -15.14 -10.47
N ASP A 136 -5.70 -16.11 -11.36
CA ASP A 136 -6.00 -15.84 -12.76
C ASP A 136 -7.49 -15.50 -12.90
N TYR A 137 -7.83 -14.23 -12.69
CA TYR A 137 -9.16 -13.73 -13.02
C TYR A 137 -9.22 -13.49 -14.53
N ARG A 138 -9.79 -14.45 -15.28
CA ARG A 138 -10.10 -14.27 -16.69
C ARG A 138 -11.17 -13.18 -16.83
N HIS A 139 -10.94 -12.26 -17.77
CA HIS A 139 -11.85 -11.14 -18.07
C HIS A 139 -13.28 -11.58 -18.43
N GLU A 140 -13.46 -12.85 -18.78
CA GLU A 140 -14.70 -13.48 -19.26
C GLU A 140 -15.56 -14.10 -18.14
N GLU A 141 -15.02 -14.25 -16.92
CA GLU A 141 -15.78 -14.71 -15.74
C GLU A 141 -16.36 -13.51 -14.93
N LEU A 142 -16.45 -12.33 -15.56
CA LEU A 142 -16.89 -11.06 -14.98
C LEU A 142 -18.10 -10.46 -15.71
#